data_AF-A0A921U633-F1
#
_entry.id   AF-A0A921U633-F1
#
_cell.length_a   1.000
_cell.length_b   1.000
_cell.length_c   1.000
_cell.angle_alpha   90.00
_cell.angle_beta   90.00
_cell.angle_gamma   90.00
#
_symmetry.space_group_name_H-M   'P 1'
#
loop_
_entity.id
_entity.type
_entity.pdbx_description
1 polymer ?
#
loop_
_entity_poly.entity_id
_entity_poly.type
_entity_poly.pdbx_seq_one_letter_code
_entity_poly.pdbx_strand_id
1 'polypeptide(L)'
;MGLTCGLFTRKSEEVPCPDVGTGLYVRTRDNQVVKVTFEDDELVYQIGETAEILSRGHLCATPHCVKAPSSENASDVDRSTFVLFIQPDWDELLKLPSEIRYHQEWIPPNGTLTYGEYSERVLASFSGKSVDHTLMPQ
;
A
#
# COMPACT_ATOMS: atom_id res chain seq x y z
N MET A 1 6.69 -0.92 1.90
CA MET A 1 7.10 -1.08 0.49
C MET A 1 8.12 -0.01 0.14
N GLY A 2 9.10 -0.35 -0.70
CA GLY A 2 10.00 0.61 -1.33
C GLY A 2 9.61 0.79 -2.79
N LEU A 3 9.72 2.00 -3.34
CA LEU A 3 9.38 2.27 -4.74
C LEU A 3 10.30 3.30 -5.39
N THR A 4 10.38 3.24 -6.72
CA THR A 4 11.10 4.20 -7.57
C THR A 4 10.17 5.30 -8.09
N CYS A 5 10.76 6.31 -8.73
CA CYS A 5 10.00 7.34 -9.44
C CYS A 5 9.16 6.72 -10.57
N GLY A 6 8.20 7.51 -11.07
CA GLY A 6 7.40 7.11 -12.21
C GLY A 6 8.16 7.31 -13.51
N LEU A 7 8.40 6.22 -14.25
CA LEU A 7 8.94 6.27 -15.61
C LEU A 7 7.79 6.50 -16.59
N PHE A 8 7.95 7.47 -17.49
CA PHE A 8 6.98 7.76 -18.54
C PHE A 8 7.57 7.37 -19.89
N THR A 9 6.81 6.62 -20.68
CA THR A 9 7.26 6.20 -22.02
C THR A 9 6.20 6.45 -23.08
N ARG A 10 6.63 6.78 -24.29
CA ARG A 10 5.78 6.89 -25.48
C ARG A 10 6.44 6.10 -26.60
N LYS A 11 5.75 5.09 -27.13
CA LYS A 11 6.30 4.19 -28.16
C LYS A 11 7.66 3.58 -27.76
N SER A 12 7.80 3.21 -26.48
CA SER A 12 9.01 2.65 -25.86
C SER A 12 10.20 3.62 -25.71
N GLU A 13 10.00 4.92 -25.97
CA GLU A 13 11.00 5.96 -25.67
C GLU A 13 10.62 6.69 -24.38
N GLU A 14 11.60 6.96 -23.53
CA GLU A 14 11.39 7.74 -22.31
C GLU A 14 11.03 9.18 -22.64
N VAL A 15 10.02 9.71 -21.95
CA VAL A 15 9.55 11.09 -22.11
C VAL A 15 9.44 11.77 -20.74
N PRO A 16 9.53 13.11 -20.68
CA PRO A 16 9.22 13.84 -19.46
C PRO A 16 7.77 13.57 -19.01
N CYS A 17 7.54 13.69 -17.71
CA CYS A 17 6.21 13.66 -17.13
C CYS A 17 5.25 14.63 -17.87
N PRO A 18 4.15 14.15 -18.48
CA PRO A 18 3.30 14.97 -19.36
C PRO A 18 2.39 15.93 -18.60
N ASP A 19 2.19 15.72 -17.29
CA ASP A 19 1.22 16.45 -16.45
C ASP A 19 1.79 16.68 -15.04
N VAL A 20 1.93 17.94 -14.61
CA VAL A 20 2.39 18.28 -13.25
C VAL A 20 1.49 17.72 -12.15
N GLY A 21 0.22 17.42 -12.46
CA GLY A 21 -0.75 16.80 -11.57
C GLY A 21 -0.74 15.27 -11.55
N THR A 22 0.06 14.58 -12.38
CA THR A 22 0.20 13.11 -12.29
C THR A 22 1.23 12.71 -11.24
N GLY A 23 1.05 11.55 -10.62
CA GLY A 23 2.03 10.98 -9.70
C GLY A 23 1.42 10.33 -8.47
N LEU A 24 2.28 10.05 -7.49
CA LEU A 24 1.90 9.47 -6.21
C LEU A 24 1.33 10.55 -5.29
N TYR A 25 0.21 10.24 -4.66
CA TYR A 25 -0.43 11.06 -3.64
C TYR A 25 -0.59 10.26 -2.36
N VAL A 26 -0.41 10.93 -1.23
CA VAL A 26 -0.62 10.35 0.10
C VAL A 26 -1.64 11.18 0.87
N ARG A 27 -2.44 10.50 1.70
CA ARG A 27 -3.30 11.15 2.68
C ARG A 27 -2.53 11.30 4.00
N THR A 28 -2.34 12.54 4.41
CA THR A 28 -1.75 12.94 5.69
C THR A 28 -2.71 12.67 6.85
N ARG A 29 -2.21 12.79 8.09
CA ARG A 29 -2.98 12.52 9.32
C ARG A 29 -4.11 13.54 9.56
N ASP A 30 -3.95 14.75 9.06
CA ASP A 30 -4.96 15.83 9.04
C ASP A 30 -5.84 15.78 7.78
N ASN A 31 -5.92 14.59 7.14
CA ASN A 31 -6.76 14.30 5.98
C ASN A 31 -6.47 15.12 4.72
N GLN A 32 -5.32 15.79 4.63
CA GLN A 32 -4.89 16.47 3.41
C GLN A 32 -4.32 15.45 2.42
N VAL A 33 -4.68 15.59 1.15
CA VAL A 33 -4.11 14.79 0.05
C VAL A 33 -2.99 15.59 -0.59
N VAL A 34 -1.76 15.10 -0.48
CA VAL A 34 -0.55 15.79 -0.95
C VAL A 34 0.18 14.95 -1.99
N LYS A 35 0.74 15.61 -3.02
CA LYS A 35 1.58 14.96 -4.03
C LYS A 35 2.96 14.71 -3.42
N VAL A 36 3.47 13.50 -3.56
CA VAL A 36 4.85 13.14 -3.18
C VAL A 36 5.78 13.54 -4.31
N THR A 37 6.87 14.23 -3.97
CA THR A 37 7.94 14.65 -4.89
C THR A 37 9.28 14.13 -4.38
N PHE A 38 10.06 13.56 -5.28
CA PHE A 38 11.37 12.97 -5.01
C PHE A 38 12.12 12.86 -6.36
N GLU A 39 13.45 12.80 -6.30
CA GLU A 39 14.32 12.78 -7.47
C GLU A 39 14.44 11.37 -8.07
N ASP A 40 14.95 11.28 -9.30
CA ASP A 40 15.01 10.02 -10.07
C ASP A 40 15.97 8.98 -9.45
N ASP A 41 16.95 9.42 -8.67
CA ASP A 41 17.90 8.58 -7.95
C ASP A 41 17.49 8.27 -6.50
N GLU A 42 16.26 8.65 -6.11
CA GLU A 42 15.73 8.41 -4.77
C GLU A 42 14.79 7.19 -4.71
N LEU A 43 14.85 6.50 -3.57
CA LEU A 43 13.88 5.47 -3.21
C LEU A 43 12.94 5.99 -2.12
N VAL A 44 11.64 5.84 -2.35
CA VAL A 44 10.63 6.20 -1.36
C VAL A 44 10.18 4.96 -0.61
N TYR A 45 10.11 5.07 0.71
CA TYR A 45 9.58 4.02 1.58
C TYR A 45 8.22 4.41 2.14
N GLN A 46 7.28 3.49 2.03
CA GLN A 46 5.98 3.59 2.65
C GLN A 46 5.75 2.48 3.67
N ILE A 47 5.25 2.89 4.83
CA ILE A 47 4.82 2.00 5.92
C ILE A 47 3.49 1.34 5.55
N GLY A 48 3.46 0.01 5.61
CA GLY A 48 2.24 -0.78 5.48
C GLY A 48 1.60 -1.11 6.84
N GLU A 49 0.38 -1.63 6.82
CA GLU A 49 -0.41 -1.91 8.04
C GLU A 49 0.28 -2.88 8.99
N THR A 50 0.94 -3.92 8.47
CA THR A 50 1.68 -4.87 9.31
C THR A 50 2.81 -4.22 10.11
N ALA A 51 3.51 -3.25 9.53
CA ALA A 51 4.54 -2.49 10.24
C ALA A 51 3.94 -1.52 11.28
N GLU A 52 2.75 -0.98 11.05
CA GLU A 52 1.98 -0.23 12.05
C GLU A 52 1.63 -1.13 13.25
N ILE A 53 1.15 -2.35 13.01
CA ILE A 53 0.82 -3.33 14.05
C ILE A 53 2.06 -3.72 14.86
N LEU A 54 3.13 -4.16 14.19
CA LEU A 54 4.38 -4.59 14.84
C LEU A 54 5.03 -3.47 15.67
N SER A 55 4.96 -2.24 15.16
CA SER A 55 5.48 -1.06 15.87
C SER A 55 4.53 -0.51 16.94
N ARG A 56 3.38 -1.17 17.19
CA ARG A 56 2.36 -0.72 18.15
C ARG A 56 1.92 0.73 17.91
N GLY A 57 1.82 1.13 16.64
CA GLY A 57 1.40 2.46 16.22
C GLY A 57 2.50 3.53 16.22
N HIS A 58 3.76 3.20 16.52
CA HIS A 58 4.87 4.15 16.38
C HIS A 58 5.14 4.52 14.92
N LEU A 59 5.00 3.55 14.02
CA LEU A 59 4.92 3.78 12.58
C LEU A 59 3.45 3.77 12.17
N CYS A 60 3.08 4.61 11.19
CA CYS A 60 1.70 4.67 10.72
C CYS A 60 1.61 4.38 9.23
N ALA A 61 0.72 3.46 8.86
CA ALA A 61 0.33 3.24 7.49
C ALA A 61 -0.47 4.45 6.98
N THR A 62 -0.20 4.87 5.74
CA THR A 62 -0.85 6.02 5.13
C THR A 62 -1.56 5.61 3.84
N PRO A 63 -2.86 5.95 3.68
CA PRO A 63 -3.54 5.75 2.41
C PRO A 63 -2.83 6.52 1.30
N HIS A 64 -2.73 5.90 0.12
CA HIS A 64 -2.07 6.49 -1.03
C HIS A 64 -2.76 6.06 -2.31
N CYS A 65 -2.57 6.84 -3.36
CA CYS A 65 -3.05 6.51 -4.70
C CYS A 65 -2.13 7.13 -5.76
N VAL A 66 -2.22 6.63 -6.97
CA VAL A 66 -1.58 7.24 -8.13
C VAL A 66 -2.65 7.95 -8.95
N LYS A 67 -2.41 9.22 -9.27
CA LYS A 67 -3.26 9.97 -10.20
C LYS A 67 -2.69 9.86 -11.60
N ALA A 68 -3.49 9.32 -12.53
CA ALA A 68 -3.13 9.25 -13.96
C ALA A 68 -3.00 10.66 -14.57
N PRO A 69 -2.17 10.82 -15.61
CA PRO A 69 -2.06 12.09 -16.33
C PRO A 69 -3.37 12.41 -17.07
N SER A 70 -3.72 13.70 -17.10
CA SER A 70 -5.02 14.19 -17.58
C SER A 70 -4.92 15.23 -18.69
N SER A 71 -3.70 15.68 -19.01
CA SER A 71 -3.45 16.64 -20.09
C SER A 71 -3.62 16.03 -21.48
N GLU A 72 -3.95 16.84 -22.50
CA GLU A 72 -3.95 16.40 -23.91
C GLU A 72 -2.60 15.81 -24.35
N ASN A 73 -1.49 16.31 -23.78
CA ASN A 73 -0.13 15.81 -24.03
C ASN A 73 0.14 14.40 -23.46
N ALA A 74 -0.81 13.80 -22.74
CA ALA A 74 -0.68 12.47 -22.14
C ALA A 74 -1.17 11.34 -23.05
N SER A 75 -1.65 11.65 -24.27
CA SER A 75 -2.00 10.62 -25.25
C SER A 75 -0.81 9.71 -25.51
N ASP A 76 -1.08 8.41 -25.51
CA ASP A 76 -0.12 7.33 -25.78
C ASP A 76 1.13 7.38 -24.88
N VAL A 77 0.98 7.85 -23.64
CA VAL A 77 2.02 7.82 -22.61
C VAL A 77 1.70 6.75 -21.57
N ASP A 78 2.60 5.78 -21.44
CA ASP A 78 2.57 4.80 -20.36
C ASP A 78 3.25 5.38 -19.12
N ARG A 79 2.75 5.03 -17.93
CA ARG A 79 3.42 5.30 -16.66
C ARG A 79 3.74 3.98 -15.96
N SER A 80 5.02 3.73 -15.72
CA SER A 80 5.52 2.56 -15.01
C SER A 80 6.21 2.97 -13.71
N THR A 81 6.21 2.10 -12.70
CA THR A 81 6.97 2.29 -11.45
C THR A 81 7.37 0.92 -10.94
N PHE A 82 8.57 0.82 -10.37
CA PHE A 82 8.99 -0.41 -9.71
C PHE A 82 8.65 -0.32 -8.21
N VAL A 83 7.97 -1.34 -7.70
CA VAL A 83 7.57 -1.42 -6.29
C VAL A 83 8.02 -2.77 -5.71
N LEU A 84 8.73 -2.71 -4.59
CA LEU A 84 9.09 -3.87 -3.77
C LEU A 84 8.24 -3.88 -2.50
N PHE A 85 7.40 -4.91 -2.37
CA PHE A 85 6.68 -5.19 -1.13
C PHE A 85 7.58 -6.00 -0.20
N ILE A 86 7.81 -5.46 1.00
CA ILE A 86 8.56 -6.10 2.06
C ILE A 86 7.54 -6.52 3.11
N GLN A 87 7.60 -7.77 3.53
CA GLN A 87 6.64 -8.39 4.44
C GLN A 87 7.36 -9.22 5.52
N PRO A 88 6.72 -9.47 6.68
CA PRO A 88 7.25 -10.42 7.65
C PRO A 88 7.25 -11.85 7.13
N ASP A 89 7.88 -12.74 7.90
CA ASP A 89 7.74 -14.18 7.72
C ASP A 89 6.29 -14.61 7.94
N TRP A 90 5.88 -15.67 7.25
CA TRP A 90 4.49 -16.15 7.25
C TRP A 90 3.96 -16.47 8.66
N ASP A 91 4.81 -17.05 9.49
CA ASP A 91 4.48 -17.48 10.86
C ASP A 91 4.72 -16.38 11.92
N GLU A 92 5.13 -15.18 11.53
CA GLU A 92 5.36 -14.07 12.45
C GLU A 92 4.07 -13.72 13.20
N LEU A 93 4.14 -13.66 14.53
CA LEU A 93 2.97 -13.39 15.37
C LEU A 93 2.66 -11.89 15.44
N LEU A 94 1.51 -11.52 14.91
CA LEU A 94 0.95 -10.18 14.98
C LEU A 94 0.02 -10.05 16.19
N LYS A 95 0.41 -9.21 17.16
CA LYS A 95 -0.47 -8.81 18.28
C LYS A 95 -1.34 -7.64 17.84
N LEU A 96 -2.62 -7.93 17.60
CA LEU A 96 -3.55 -6.96 17.05
C LEU A 96 -3.91 -5.89 18.10
N PRO A 97 -4.00 -4.60 17.70
CA PRO A 97 -4.38 -3.53 18.60
C PRO A 97 -5.85 -3.64 19.05
N SER A 98 -6.23 -2.86 20.05
CA SER A 98 -7.61 -2.76 20.52
C SER A 98 -8.56 -2.12 19.52
N GLU A 99 -8.03 -1.29 18.63
CA GLU A 99 -8.76 -0.65 17.55
C GLU A 99 -8.12 -1.01 16.21
N ILE A 100 -8.90 -1.63 15.35
CA ILE A 100 -8.52 -1.99 13.99
C ILE A 100 -9.00 -0.87 13.06
N ARG A 101 -8.10 -0.22 12.33
CA ARG A 101 -8.46 0.91 11.47
C ARG A 101 -9.13 0.50 10.17
N TYR A 102 -8.74 -0.65 9.62
CA TYR A 102 -9.20 -1.13 8.32
C TYR A 102 -9.69 -2.57 8.44
N HIS A 103 -10.64 -3.00 7.60
CA HIS A 103 -11.09 -4.39 7.56
C HIS A 103 -11.69 -4.92 8.90
N GLN A 104 -12.32 -4.05 9.69
CA GLN A 104 -12.87 -4.38 11.03
C GLN A 104 -13.82 -5.59 11.05
N GLU A 105 -14.54 -5.83 9.96
CA GLU A 105 -15.44 -6.98 9.81
C GLU A 105 -14.70 -8.32 9.72
N TRP A 106 -13.42 -8.30 9.34
CA TRP A 106 -12.61 -9.47 9.00
C TRP A 106 -11.48 -9.73 10.00
N ILE A 107 -11.10 -8.70 10.75
CA ILE A 107 -9.93 -8.71 11.64
C ILE A 107 -10.38 -8.38 13.07
N PRO A 108 -10.33 -9.34 14.00
CA PRO A 108 -10.77 -9.10 15.38
C PRO A 108 -9.76 -8.23 16.14
N PRO A 109 -10.21 -7.26 16.96
CA PRO A 109 -9.32 -6.49 17.82
C PRO A 109 -8.79 -7.36 18.97
N ASN A 110 -7.67 -6.95 19.58
CA ASN A 110 -7.04 -7.62 20.73
C ASN A 110 -6.70 -9.11 20.53
N GLY A 111 -6.70 -9.58 19.28
CA GLY A 111 -6.33 -10.95 18.91
C GLY A 111 -4.83 -11.13 18.68
N THR A 112 -4.43 -12.37 18.44
CA THR A 112 -3.13 -12.69 17.86
C THR A 112 -3.39 -13.53 16.61
N LEU A 113 -2.73 -13.18 15.52
CA LEU A 113 -2.74 -13.92 14.26
C LEU A 113 -1.31 -14.09 13.78
N THR A 114 -1.02 -15.11 12.99
CA THR A 114 0.19 -15.09 12.15
C THR A 114 0.04 -14.05 11.05
N TYR A 115 1.15 -13.56 10.48
CA TYR A 115 1.11 -12.69 9.31
C TYR A 115 0.38 -13.35 8.14
N GLY A 116 0.52 -14.67 7.97
CA GLY A 116 -0.21 -15.45 6.98
C GLY A 116 -1.72 -15.36 7.14
N GLU A 117 -2.24 -15.69 8.33
CA GLU A 117 -3.67 -15.62 8.63
C GLU A 117 -4.22 -14.20 8.46
N TYR A 118 -3.47 -13.20 8.92
CA TYR A 118 -3.83 -11.81 8.76
C TYR A 118 -3.92 -11.42 7.26
N SER A 119 -2.93 -11.81 6.46
CA SER A 119 -2.87 -11.52 5.03
C SER A 119 -4.02 -12.16 4.25
N GLU A 120 -4.35 -13.41 4.57
CA GLU A 120 -5.49 -14.11 3.96
C GLU A 120 -6.81 -13.42 4.29
N ARG A 121 -7.00 -12.94 5.52
CA ARG A 121 -8.20 -12.18 5.92
C ARG A 121 -8.29 -10.84 5.20
N VAL A 122 -7.18 -10.12 5.07
CA VAL A 122 -7.13 -8.87 4.31
C VAL A 122 -7.51 -9.13 2.84
N LEU A 123 -6.91 -10.14 2.20
CA LEU A 123 -7.23 -10.51 0.81
C LEU A 123 -8.69 -10.92 0.65
N ALA A 124 -9.22 -11.71 1.58
CA ALA A 124 -10.61 -12.13 1.60
C ALA A 124 -11.58 -10.93 1.64
N SER A 125 -11.25 -9.90 2.43
CA SER A 125 -12.06 -8.68 2.55
C SER A 125 -12.23 -7.92 1.22
N PHE A 126 -11.24 -7.95 0.32
CA PHE A 126 -11.34 -7.34 -1.01
C PHE A 126 -12.16 -8.20 -1.99
N SER A 127 -12.15 -9.52 -1.80
CA SER A 127 -12.87 -10.46 -2.65
C SER A 127 -14.33 -10.68 -2.26
N GLY A 128 -14.74 -10.19 -1.07
CA GLY A 128 -16.07 -10.44 -0.49
C GLY A 128 -16.32 -11.90 -0.09
N LYS A 129 -15.28 -12.74 -0.04
CA LYS A 129 -15.40 -14.16 0.36
C LYS A 129 -15.23 -14.29 1.87
N SER A 130 -16.09 -15.08 2.51
CA SER A 130 -15.92 -15.45 3.92
C SER A 130 -14.62 -16.25 4.11
N VAL A 131 -13.78 -15.88 5.08
CA VAL A 131 -12.71 -16.76 5.56
C VAL A 131 -13.39 -17.83 6.41
N ASP A 132 -13.51 -19.03 5.88
CA ASP A 132 -14.04 -20.16 6.63
C ASP A 132 -13.05 -20.49 7.77
N HIS A 133 -13.52 -20.44 9.01
CA HIS A 133 -12.70 -20.63 10.22
C HIS A 133 -12.22 -22.08 10.43
N THR A 134 -12.31 -22.93 9.40
CA THR A 134 -12.19 -24.39 9.51
C THR A 134 -10.85 -24.92 8.99
N LEU A 135 -9.74 -24.28 9.34
CA LEU A 135 -8.38 -24.84 9.19
C LEU A 135 -7.47 -24.42 10.35
N MET A 136 -7.89 -24.73 11.58
CA MET A 136 -6.97 -24.86 12.71
C MET A 136 -6.89 -26.35 13.06
N PRO A 137 -5.73 -27.03 12.94
CA PRO A 137 -5.56 -28.33 13.55
C PRO A 137 -5.69 -28.18 15.08
N GLN A 138 -6.49 -29.06 15.69
CA GLN A 138 -6.49 -29.26 17.15
C GLN A 138 -5.17 -29.84 17.64
#